data_AF-A0A126G1K7-F1
#
_entry.id   AF-A0A126G1K7-F1
#
_cell.length_a   1.000
_cell.length_b   1.000
_cell.length_c   1.000
_cell.angle_alpha   90.00
_cell.angle_beta   90.00
_cell.angle_gamma   90.00
#
_symmetry.space_group_name_H-M   'P 1'
#
loop_
_entity.id
_entity.type
_entity.pdbx_description
1 polymer ?
#
loop_
_entity_poly.entity_id
_entity_poly.type
_entity_poly.pdbx_seq_one_letter_code
_entity_poly.pdbx_strand_id
1 'polypeptide(L)'
;MRNSKISLTVPILLDQNSKQYLIDTANFNYVNHHIQLDTACYFIITSNKANNSINVEQYCSNSKGKTYAIFFTEKTAALLCNTIFRVNQLNITISAEHASYIGRELLKSEIAILLNQKYIQN
;
A
#
# COMPACT_ATOMS: atom_id res chain seq x y z
N MET A 1 -37.60 8.36 -4.11
CA MET A 1 -36.47 7.51 -3.64
C MET A 1 -35.51 7.31 -4.81
N ARG A 2 -34.41 8.08 -4.88
CA ARG A 2 -33.39 7.94 -5.94
C ARG A 2 -32.21 7.16 -5.37
N ASN A 3 -31.98 5.95 -5.88
CA ASN A 3 -30.76 5.18 -5.66
C ASN A 3 -29.67 5.72 -6.58
N SER A 4 -28.74 6.52 -6.05
CA SER A 4 -27.49 6.82 -6.75
C SER A 4 -26.43 5.80 -6.34
N LYS A 5 -26.27 4.75 -7.17
CA LYS A 5 -25.02 3.98 -7.24
C LYS A 5 -23.93 4.96 -7.69
N ILE A 6 -23.09 5.38 -6.76
CA ILE A 6 -21.87 6.13 -7.09
C ILE A 6 -20.82 5.08 -7.50
N SER A 7 -20.75 4.79 -8.80
CA SER A 7 -19.59 4.12 -9.39
C SER A 7 -18.46 5.13 -9.49
N LEU A 8 -17.54 5.11 -8.53
CA LEU A 8 -16.26 5.81 -8.66
C LEU A 8 -15.30 4.94 -9.48
N THR A 9 -15.54 4.87 -10.78
CA THR A 9 -14.58 4.35 -11.75
C THR A 9 -13.80 5.54 -12.30
N VAL A 10 -12.79 5.99 -11.55
CA VAL A 10 -11.70 6.77 -12.17
C VAL A 10 -10.71 5.73 -12.67
N PRO A 11 -10.55 5.54 -13.99
CA PRO A 11 -9.51 4.67 -14.49
C PRO A 11 -8.17 5.37 -14.23
N ILE A 12 -7.47 4.96 -13.17
CA ILE A 12 -6.06 5.32 -12.98
C ILE A 12 -5.35 4.84 -14.24
N LEU A 13 -4.84 5.79 -15.02
CA LEU A 13 -4.18 5.55 -16.30
C LEU A 13 -2.78 5.01 -16.00
N LEU A 14 -2.71 3.70 -15.78
CA LEU A 14 -1.45 3.01 -15.53
C LEU A 14 -0.56 3.10 -16.78
N ASP A 15 0.68 3.54 -16.60
CA ASP A 15 1.68 3.52 -17.65
C ASP A 15 2.01 2.07 -18.08
N GLN A 16 2.71 1.90 -19.21
CA GLN A 16 3.06 0.58 -19.73
C GLN A 16 3.93 -0.26 -18.80
N ASN A 17 4.78 0.37 -17.98
CA ASN A 17 5.57 -0.37 -16.98
C ASN A 17 4.68 -0.85 -15.84
N SER A 18 3.76 -0.02 -15.38
CA SER A 18 2.76 -0.37 -14.37
C SER A 18 1.86 -1.51 -14.85
N LYS A 19 1.46 -1.52 -16.13
CA LYS A 19 0.72 -2.65 -16.73
C LYS A 19 1.54 -3.93 -16.82
N GLN A 20 2.82 -3.84 -17.20
CA GLN A 20 3.70 -5.01 -17.29
C GLN A 20 3.98 -5.60 -15.91
N TYR A 21 4.11 -4.76 -14.88
CA TYR A 21 4.22 -5.19 -13.49
C TYR A 21 3.03 -6.04 -13.05
N LEU A 22 1.79 -5.64 -13.38
CA LEU A 22 0.58 -6.43 -13.10
C LEU A 22 0.64 -7.82 -13.76
N ILE A 23 1.17 -7.92 -14.97
CA ILE A 23 1.30 -9.21 -15.66
C ILE A 23 2.33 -10.10 -14.97
N ASP A 24 3.48 -9.54 -14.60
CA ASP A 24 4.59 -10.30 -14.01
C ASP A 24 4.24 -10.82 -12.60
N THR A 25 3.52 -10.04 -11.80
CA THR A 25 3.11 -10.39 -10.42
C THR A 25 1.97 -11.39 -10.35
N ALA A 26 1.02 -11.37 -11.30
CA ALA A 26 -0.04 -12.38 -11.38
C ALA A 26 0.52 -13.79 -11.58
N ASN A 27 1.66 -13.92 -12.26
CA ASN A 27 2.34 -15.19 -12.47
C ASN A 27 3.15 -15.66 -11.25
N PHE A 28 3.62 -14.75 -10.41
CA PHE A 28 4.44 -15.08 -9.23
C PHE A 28 3.59 -15.58 -8.04
N ASN A 29 2.38 -15.02 -7.88
CA ASN A 29 1.45 -15.38 -6.80
C ASN A 29 0.82 -16.79 -6.95
N TYR A 30 1.04 -17.48 -8.07
CA TYR A 30 0.50 -18.83 -8.29
C TYR A 30 1.37 -19.94 -7.65
N VAL A 31 2.53 -19.63 -7.07
CA VAL A 31 3.56 -20.66 -6.79
C VAL A 31 3.92 -20.83 -5.31
N ASN A 32 3.45 -20.01 -4.37
CA ASN A 32 3.93 -20.14 -2.98
C ASN A 32 2.83 -20.05 -1.91
N HIS A 33 2.59 -21.17 -1.22
CA HIS A 33 1.71 -21.28 -0.05
C HIS A 33 2.48 -21.32 1.27
N HIS A 34 3.79 -21.03 1.25
CA HIS A 34 4.61 -20.93 2.46
C HIS A 34 4.83 -19.48 2.88
N ILE A 35 4.65 -19.24 4.18
CA ILE A 35 4.83 -17.96 4.88
C ILE A 35 6.29 -17.51 4.72
N GLN A 36 6.53 -16.66 3.72
CA GLN A 36 7.76 -15.91 3.58
C GLN A 36 7.38 -14.43 3.51
N LEU A 37 8.10 -13.60 4.27
CA LEU A 37 8.13 -12.16 4.02
C LEU A 37 8.36 -11.99 2.52
N ASP A 38 7.48 -11.23 1.86
CA ASP A 38 7.60 -10.99 0.43
C ASP A 38 8.94 -10.26 0.19
N THR A 39 10.00 -11.02 -0.09
CA THR A 39 11.35 -10.48 -0.28
C THR A 39 11.42 -9.56 -1.49
N ALA A 40 10.38 -9.55 -2.31
CA ALA A 40 10.26 -8.65 -3.44
C ALA A 40 9.66 -7.30 -3.07
N CYS A 41 8.96 -7.14 -1.92
CA CYS A 41 8.23 -5.92 -1.59
C CYS A 41 8.40 -5.46 -0.14
N TYR A 42 8.60 -4.15 0.08
CA TYR A 42 8.63 -3.54 1.41
C TYR A 42 7.92 -2.19 1.45
N PHE A 43 7.52 -1.79 2.66
CA PHE A 43 6.82 -0.53 2.92
C PHE A 43 7.68 0.39 3.79
N ILE A 44 7.81 1.64 3.38
CA ILE A 44 8.35 2.73 4.20
C ILE A 44 7.20 3.63 4.59
N ILE A 45 7.01 3.83 5.90
CA ILE A 45 6.00 4.72 6.46
C ILE A 45 6.71 5.95 7.01
N THR A 46 6.23 7.12 6.63
CA THR A 46 6.70 8.39 7.20
C THR A 46 5.53 9.26 7.64
N SER A 47 5.74 10.06 8.67
CA SER A 47 4.75 11.00 9.19
C SER A 47 5.12 12.42 8.78
N ASN A 48 4.21 13.14 8.14
CA ASN A 48 4.37 14.55 7.84
C ASN A 48 3.56 15.37 8.84
N LYS A 49 4.29 16.07 9.73
CA LYS A 49 3.70 16.91 10.77
C LYS A 49 3.12 18.22 10.26
N ALA A 50 3.62 18.75 9.14
CA ALA A 50 3.17 20.05 8.64
C ALA A 50 1.73 19.99 8.10
N ASN A 51 1.33 18.84 7.55
CA ASN A 51 0.02 18.62 6.95
C ASN A 51 -0.82 17.57 7.69
N ASN A 52 -0.33 17.05 8.83
CA ASN A 52 -0.91 15.95 9.60
C ASN A 52 -1.27 14.75 8.71
N SER A 53 -0.33 14.32 7.88
CA SER A 53 -0.52 13.17 6.98
C SER A 53 0.47 12.05 7.25
N ILE A 54 0.06 10.84 6.89
CA ILE A 54 0.88 9.64 6.84
C ILE A 54 1.19 9.40 5.36
N ASN A 55 2.45 9.17 5.07
CA ASN A 55 2.92 8.81 3.73
C ASN A 55 3.42 7.38 3.75
N VAL A 56 3.10 6.63 2.72
CA VAL A 56 3.56 5.26 2.52
C VAL A 56 4.13 5.10 1.14
N GLU A 57 5.37 4.65 1.11
CA GLU A 57 6.04 4.21 -0.10
C GLU A 57 6.10 2.69 -0.08
N GLN A 58 5.49 2.07 -1.08
CA GLN A 58 5.64 0.66 -1.33
C GLN A 58 6.66 0.47 -2.45
N TYR A 59 7.75 -0.24 -2.15
CA TYR A 59 8.73 -0.66 -3.14
C TYR A 59 8.52 -2.13 -3.47
N CYS A 60 8.51 -2.46 -4.75
CA CYS A 60 8.40 -3.83 -5.23
C CYS A 60 9.37 -4.09 -6.38
N SER A 61 10.09 -5.20 -6.34
CA SER A 61 10.99 -5.66 -7.40
C SER A 61 10.35 -6.81 -8.18
N ASN A 62 10.44 -6.77 -9.51
CA ASN A 62 9.98 -7.90 -10.32
C ASN A 62 11.09 -8.97 -10.47
N SER A 63 10.76 -10.10 -11.10
CA SER A 63 11.69 -11.21 -11.37
C SER A 63 12.90 -10.83 -12.24
N LYS A 64 12.90 -9.64 -12.85
CA LYS A 64 14.00 -9.09 -13.64
C LYS A 64 14.86 -8.09 -12.85
N GLY A 65 14.60 -7.94 -11.54
CA GLY A 65 15.33 -7.02 -10.66
C GLY A 65 14.97 -5.54 -10.85
N LYS A 66 13.91 -5.21 -11.60
CA LYS A 66 13.45 -3.82 -11.74
C LYS A 66 12.54 -3.46 -10.58
N THR A 67 12.89 -2.37 -9.89
CA THR A 67 12.14 -1.85 -8.75
C THR A 67 11.16 -0.77 -9.19
N TYR A 68 9.96 -0.82 -8.60
CA TYR A 68 8.90 0.16 -8.77
C TYR A 68 8.46 0.65 -7.42
N ALA A 69 7.97 1.89 -7.37
CA ALA A 69 7.45 2.50 -6.16
C ALA A 69 6.03 2.99 -6.38
N ILE A 70 5.16 2.77 -5.38
CA ILE A 70 3.82 3.33 -5.32
C ILE A 70 3.70 4.16 -4.05
N PHE A 71 3.16 5.36 -4.20
CA PHE A 71 3.06 6.33 -3.12
C PHE A 71 1.60 6.53 -2.69
N PHE A 72 1.38 6.51 -1.39
CA PHE A 72 0.08 6.77 -0.77
C PHE A 72 0.24 7.87 0.28
N THR A 73 -0.73 8.78 0.34
CA THR A 73 -0.81 9.79 1.39
C THR A 73 -2.25 9.94 1.84
N GLU A 74 -2.48 9.87 3.15
CA GLU A 74 -3.77 10.12 3.77
C GLU A 74 -3.59 10.73 5.16
N LYS A 75 -4.67 11.27 5.72
CA LYS A 75 -4.65 11.86 7.06
C LYS A 75 -4.81 10.84 8.19
N THR A 76 -5.40 9.68 7.91
CA THR A 76 -5.68 8.66 8.92
C THR A 76 -5.24 7.28 8.43
N ALA A 77 -4.89 6.40 9.37
CA ALA A 77 -4.52 5.02 9.08
C ALA A 77 -5.68 4.27 8.40
N ALA A 78 -6.93 4.55 8.80
CA ALA A 78 -8.10 3.90 8.23
C ALA A 78 -8.32 4.25 6.76
N LEU A 79 -8.14 5.53 6.38
CA LEU A 79 -8.19 5.94 4.98
C LEU A 79 -7.06 5.30 4.19
N LEU A 80 -5.85 5.30 4.75
CA LEU A 80 -4.69 4.75 4.08
C LEU A 80 -4.79 3.23 3.88
N CYS A 81 -5.27 2.48 4.87
CA CYS A 81 -5.60 1.05 4.73
C CYS A 81 -6.66 0.82 3.66
N ASN A 82 -7.73 1.63 3.62
CA ASN A 82 -8.72 1.51 2.55
C ASN A 82 -8.10 1.78 1.18
N THR A 83 -7.26 2.80 1.04
CA THR A 83 -6.59 3.11 -0.23
C THR A 83 -5.64 1.98 -0.63
N ILE A 84 -4.77 1.52 0.26
CA ILE A 84 -3.82 0.43 -0.02
C ILE A 84 -4.57 -0.86 -0.37
N PHE A 85 -5.54 -1.30 0.44
CA PHE A 85 -6.17 -2.61 0.25
C PHE A 85 -7.31 -2.63 -0.78
N ARG A 86 -7.85 -1.48 -1.20
CA ARG A 86 -8.92 -1.40 -2.22
C ARG A 86 -8.44 -0.97 -3.59
N VAL A 87 -7.19 -0.51 -3.74
CA VAL A 87 -6.64 -0.27 -5.07
C VAL A 87 -6.45 -1.63 -5.75
N ASN A 88 -7.42 -2.00 -6.60
CA ASN A 88 -7.44 -3.23 -7.41
C ASN A 88 -6.22 -3.38 -8.34
N GLN A 89 -5.37 -2.34 -8.43
CA GLN A 89 -4.15 -2.29 -9.22
C GLN A 89 -2.90 -2.57 -8.37
N LEU A 90 -3.03 -2.73 -7.06
CA LEU A 90 -1.96 -3.29 -6.24
C LEU A 90 -2.00 -4.79 -6.41
N ASN A 91 -1.13 -5.30 -7.28
CA ASN A 91 -0.97 -6.73 -7.48
C ASN A 91 -0.09 -7.37 -6.40
N ILE A 92 -0.30 -6.91 -5.16
CA ILE A 92 0.37 -7.46 -3.99
C ILE A 92 -0.67 -8.31 -3.28
N THR A 93 -0.49 -9.62 -3.36
CA THR A 93 -1.18 -10.52 -2.45
C THR A 93 -0.53 -10.33 -1.08
N ILE A 94 -1.02 -9.35 -0.32
CA ILE A 94 -0.55 -9.10 1.05
C ILE A 94 -1.19 -10.17 1.93
N SER A 95 -0.37 -10.96 2.62
CA SER A 95 -0.87 -11.91 3.63
C SER A 95 -1.63 -11.16 4.74
N ALA A 96 -2.60 -11.81 5.37
CA ALA A 96 -3.36 -11.20 6.46
C ALA A 96 -2.45 -10.74 7.62
N GLU A 97 -1.34 -11.44 7.85
CA GLU A 97 -0.31 -11.08 8.82
C GLU A 97 0.42 -9.80 8.43
N HIS A 98 0.87 -9.68 7.16
CA HIS A 98 1.50 -8.46 6.67
C HIS A 98 0.53 -7.28 6.67
N ALA A 99 -0.72 -7.49 6.26
CA ALA A 99 -1.75 -6.45 6.28
C ALA A 99 -2.00 -5.96 7.73
N SER A 100 -2.03 -6.89 8.69
CA SER A 100 -2.15 -6.56 10.11
C SER A 100 -0.92 -5.82 10.65
N TYR A 101 0.28 -6.20 10.22
CA TYR A 101 1.52 -5.50 10.55
C TYR A 101 1.49 -4.05 10.07
N ILE A 102 1.19 -3.86 8.77
CA ILE A 102 1.09 -2.53 8.16
C ILE A 102 0.03 -1.70 8.90
N GLY A 103 -1.15 -2.27 9.18
CA GLY A 103 -2.20 -1.58 9.93
C GLY A 103 -1.74 -1.07 11.30
N ARG A 104 -0.93 -1.86 12.03
CA ARG A 104 -0.35 -1.43 13.33
C ARG A 104 0.64 -0.28 13.17
N GLU A 105 1.53 -0.35 12.19
CA GLU A 105 2.52 0.70 11.95
C GLU A 105 1.86 2.02 11.51
N LEU A 106 0.80 1.93 10.69
CA LEU A 106 -0.01 3.08 10.31
C LEU A 106 -0.70 3.74 11.50
N LEU A 107 -1.31 2.93 12.38
CA LEU A 107 -1.94 3.44 13.61
C LEU A 107 -0.93 4.13 14.52
N LYS A 108 0.27 3.55 14.69
CA LYS A 108 1.37 4.17 15.45
C LYS A 108 1.77 5.52 14.86
N SER A 109 1.89 5.61 13.53
CA SER A 109 2.20 6.86 12.84
C SER A 109 1.12 7.92 13.07
N GLU A 110 -0.16 7.55 12.97
CA GLU A 110 -1.29 8.44 13.24
C GLU A 110 -1.27 8.96 14.68
N ILE A 111 -1.10 8.08 15.66
CA ILE A 111 -1.01 8.44 17.08
C ILE A 111 0.19 9.36 17.33
N ALA A 112 1.34 9.09 16.72
CA ALA A 112 2.51 9.94 16.84
C ALA A 112 2.25 11.37 16.32
N ILE A 113 1.52 11.52 15.22
CA ILE A 113 1.10 12.84 14.71
C ILE A 113 0.18 13.52 15.74
N LEU A 114 -0.85 12.82 16.24
CA LEU A 114 -1.82 13.36 17.21
C LEU A 114 -1.16 13.82 18.51
N LEU A 115 -0.15 13.07 18.99
CA LEU A 115 0.59 13.39 20.21
C LEU A 115 1.77 14.36 19.97
N ASN A 116 1.94 14.84 18.74
CA ASN A 116 3.10 15.63 18.30
C ASN A 116 4.47 14.95 18.60
N GLN A 117 4.50 13.63 18.58
CA GLN A 117 5.69 12.81 18.79
C GLN A 117 6.37 12.46 17.47
N LYS A 118 7.59 11.90 17.54
CA LYS A 118 8.29 11.37 16.37
C LYS A 118 7.89 9.91 16.20
N TYR A 119 7.37 9.56 15.04
CA TYR A 119 7.19 8.16 14.64
C TYR A 119 8.52 7.53 14.24
N ILE A 120 8.71 6.27 14.64
CA ILE A 120 9.82 5.40 14.23
C ILE A 120 9.19 4.05 13.85
N GLN A 121 9.45 3.59 12.63
CA GLN A 121 9.09 2.26 12.18
C GLN A 121 10.10 1.26 12.74
N ASN A 122 9.62 0.15 13.31
CA ASN A 122 10.46 -0.94 13.84
C ASN A 122 10.62 -2.10 12.85
#